data_AF-A0A4P9WWA6-F1
#
_entry.id   AF-A0A4P9WWA6-F1
#
_cell.length_a   1.000
_cell.length_b   1.000
_cell.length_c   1.000
_cell.angle_alpha   90.00
_cell.angle_beta   90.00
_cell.angle_gamma   90.00
#
_symmetry.space_group_name_H-M   'P 1'
#
loop_
_entity.id
_entity.type
_entity.pdbx_description
1 polymer ?
#
loop_
_entity_poly.entity_id
_entity_poly.type
_entity_poly.pdbx_seq_one_letter_code
_entity_poly.pdbx_strand_id
1 'polypeptide(L)'
;LETVRRFFRGDLANLGIAFSVWDWTRDEIHGLLLALFLRLGLVNTGLSLYKLYEFNQAVDRGYHDNPYHNFLHGVDVTYFLFHFLEEAEGAHGTCFDSRELAALLIAALAHDIGHPGKNNLFQINAKTPFFTMYGSKSVLERHSAVVCLDLLHAYGVLDTLDFPIGPTDTAENTPWIRALIEESILNTDMCFHYTLLEKIVAMTDKKFAADDEPISPTSLGTIQYAQTHDNTTVGSSAGANAGTRVRGVPRITRPRASTCCGRRAMPQATARAAPRRRAP
;
A
#
# COMPACT_ATOMS: atom_id res chain seq x y z
N LEU A 1 -5.33 23.34 10.97
CA LEU A 1 -6.05 22.56 12.01
C LEU A 1 -7.57 22.47 11.80
N GLU A 2 -8.23 23.39 11.08
CA GLU A 2 -9.69 23.28 10.88
C GLU A 2 -10.09 21.99 10.15
N THR A 3 -9.36 21.60 9.09
CA THR A 3 -9.58 20.33 8.39
C THR A 3 -9.50 19.13 9.33
N VAL A 4 -8.51 19.11 10.23
CA VAL A 4 -8.37 18.05 11.26
C VAL A 4 -9.62 17.98 12.11
N ARG A 5 -10.13 19.13 12.60
CA ARG A 5 -11.36 19.15 13.43
C ARG A 5 -12.57 18.64 12.66
N ARG A 6 -12.75 19.08 11.40
CA ARG A 6 -13.84 18.63 10.53
C ARG A 6 -13.77 17.14 10.24
N PHE A 7 -12.56 16.59 10.06
CA PHE A 7 -12.34 15.16 9.87
C PHE A 7 -12.91 14.36 11.04
N PHE A 8 -12.53 14.70 12.27
CA PHE A 8 -13.01 13.99 13.47
C PHE A 8 -14.48 14.25 13.82
N ARG A 9 -15.08 15.34 13.34
CA ARG A 9 -16.53 15.57 13.44
C ARG A 9 -17.35 14.80 12.40
N GLY A 10 -16.72 14.30 11.34
CA GLY A 10 -17.41 13.71 10.20
C GLY A 10 -18.02 14.75 9.24
N ASP A 11 -17.52 15.99 9.25
CA ASP A 11 -18.06 17.12 8.48
C ASP A 11 -17.35 17.32 7.11
N LEU A 12 -16.51 16.36 6.72
CA LEU A 12 -15.82 16.37 5.45
C LEU A 12 -16.62 15.53 4.45
N ALA A 13 -17.06 16.17 3.36
CA ALA A 13 -17.70 15.50 2.25
C ALA A 13 -16.67 14.77 1.38
N ASN A 14 -17.13 13.82 0.56
CA ASN A 14 -16.33 13.13 -0.45
C ASN A 14 -15.09 12.40 0.12
N LEU A 15 -15.20 11.84 1.33
CA LEU A 15 -14.25 10.84 1.84
C LEU A 15 -14.68 9.42 1.42
N GLY A 16 -13.79 8.46 1.59
CA GLY A 16 -13.97 7.05 1.21
C GLY A 16 -13.50 6.79 -0.23
N ILE A 17 -14.06 5.75 -0.85
CA ILE A 17 -13.69 5.32 -2.21
C ILE A 17 -13.92 6.39 -3.30
N ALA A 18 -14.77 7.39 -3.02
CA ALA A 18 -15.09 8.49 -3.93
C ALA A 18 -14.19 9.73 -3.73
N PHE A 19 -13.15 9.63 -2.89
CA PHE A 19 -12.22 10.72 -2.65
C PHE A 19 -11.53 11.18 -3.94
N SER A 20 -11.37 12.50 -4.05
CA SER A 20 -10.71 13.18 -5.15
C SER A 20 -9.81 14.27 -4.57
N VAL A 21 -8.49 14.16 -4.80
CA VAL A 21 -7.51 15.17 -4.37
C VAL A 21 -7.77 16.57 -4.94
N TRP A 22 -8.52 16.67 -6.04
CA TRP A 22 -8.83 17.93 -6.73
C TRP A 22 -9.89 18.78 -6.03
N ASP A 23 -10.66 18.17 -5.12
CA ASP A 23 -11.71 18.87 -4.37
C ASP A 23 -11.15 19.68 -3.18
N TRP A 24 -9.83 19.63 -2.96
CA TRP A 24 -9.19 20.12 -1.74
C TRP A 24 -8.12 21.17 -2.06
N THR A 25 -8.08 22.23 -1.26
CA THR A 25 -6.97 23.18 -1.30
C THR A 25 -5.70 22.57 -0.71
N ARG A 26 -4.54 23.15 -1.02
CA ARG A 26 -3.25 22.67 -0.50
C ARG A 26 -3.20 22.65 1.04
N ASP A 27 -3.75 23.68 1.67
CA ASP A 27 -3.82 23.77 3.14
C ASP A 27 -4.75 22.70 3.73
N GLU A 28 -5.87 22.42 3.08
CA GLU A 28 -6.77 21.35 3.50
C GLU A 28 -6.12 19.98 3.33
N ILE A 29 -5.36 19.75 2.26
CA ILE A 29 -4.58 18.51 2.06
C ILE A 29 -3.59 18.30 3.20
N HIS A 30 -2.80 19.33 3.56
CA HIS A 30 -1.89 19.22 4.71
C HIS A 30 -2.64 18.92 6.00
N GLY A 31 -3.80 19.54 6.20
CA GLY A 31 -4.68 19.24 7.33
C GLY A 31 -5.25 17.81 7.32
N LEU A 32 -5.61 17.28 6.14
CA LEU A 32 -6.08 15.92 5.96
C LEU A 32 -4.98 14.92 6.30
N LEU A 33 -3.76 15.11 5.77
CA LEU A 33 -2.60 14.25 6.06
C LEU A 33 -2.33 14.15 7.57
N LEU A 34 -2.37 15.28 8.29
CA LEU A 34 -2.26 15.27 9.75
C LEU A 34 -3.39 14.48 10.43
N ALA A 35 -4.62 14.60 9.93
CA ALA A 35 -5.77 13.89 10.46
C ALA A 35 -5.64 12.37 10.30
N LEU A 36 -5.05 11.89 9.20
CA LEU A 36 -4.82 10.45 8.97
C LEU A 36 -3.88 9.85 10.04
N PHE A 37 -2.75 10.52 10.32
CA PHE A 37 -1.80 10.05 11.36
C PHE A 37 -2.40 10.11 12.76
N LEU A 38 -3.18 11.16 13.07
CA LEU A 38 -3.92 11.27 14.33
C LEU A 38 -4.96 10.16 14.48
N ARG A 39 -5.67 9.82 13.40
CA ARG A 39 -6.72 8.79 13.39
C ARG A 39 -6.16 7.40 13.69
N LEU A 40 -4.96 7.10 13.19
CA LEU A 40 -4.24 5.86 13.48
C LEU A 40 -3.49 5.87 14.83
N GLY A 41 -3.60 6.95 15.62
CA GLY A 41 -2.94 7.05 16.92
C GLY A 41 -1.42 7.16 16.85
N LEU A 42 -0.86 7.56 15.70
CA LEU A 42 0.59 7.67 15.46
C LEU A 42 1.20 8.96 16.00
N VAL A 43 0.35 9.89 16.44
CA VAL A 43 0.72 11.22 16.93
C VAL A 43 -0.18 11.54 18.12
N ASN A 44 0.40 11.81 19.29
CA ASN A 44 -0.36 12.15 20.50
C ASN A 44 0.09 13.46 21.18
N THR A 45 1.18 14.09 20.73
CA THR A 45 1.67 15.36 21.29
C THR A 45 1.57 16.51 20.28
N GLY A 46 1.52 17.74 20.80
CA GLY A 46 1.61 18.93 19.94
C GLY A 46 2.96 19.03 19.21
N LEU A 47 4.05 18.51 19.80
CA LEU A 47 5.36 18.48 19.18
C LEU A 47 5.40 17.53 17.99
N SER A 48 4.90 16.30 18.17
CA SER A 48 4.86 15.31 17.10
C SER A 48 3.97 15.75 15.94
N LEU A 49 2.84 16.40 16.24
CA LEU A 49 1.97 17.00 15.22
C LEU A 49 2.68 18.13 14.44
N TYR A 50 3.41 18.99 15.13
CA TYR A 50 4.19 20.06 14.49
C TYR A 50 5.29 19.52 13.59
N LYS A 51 6.07 18.52 14.07
CA LYS A 51 7.12 17.89 13.28
C LYS A 51 6.59 17.18 12.04
N LEU A 52 5.46 16.48 12.17
CA LEU A 52 4.79 15.87 11.03
C LEU A 52 4.30 16.92 10.02
N TYR A 53 3.79 18.07 10.50
CA TYR A 53 3.38 19.16 9.61
C TYR A 53 4.56 19.78 8.86
N GLU A 54 5.70 20.00 9.52
CA GLU A 54 6.93 20.46 8.86
C GLU A 54 7.41 19.47 7.80
N PHE A 55 7.38 18.17 8.12
CA PHE A 55 7.72 17.09 7.20
C PHE A 55 6.78 17.06 5.98
N ASN A 56 5.47 17.10 6.17
CA ASN A 56 4.49 17.10 5.07
C ASN A 56 4.73 18.26 4.10
N GLN A 57 5.01 19.46 4.62
CA GLN A 57 5.35 20.61 3.78
C GLN A 57 6.69 20.45 3.06
N ALA A 58 7.66 19.79 3.67
CA ALA A 58 8.94 19.52 3.02
C ALA A 58 8.79 18.49 1.89
N VAL A 59 7.96 17.46 2.09
CA VAL A 59 7.61 16.50 1.04
C VAL A 59 6.89 17.20 -0.12
N ASP A 60 5.88 18.03 0.16
CA ASP A 60 5.19 18.84 -0.86
C ASP A 60 6.17 19.65 -1.72
N ARG A 61 7.09 20.37 -1.09
CA ARG A 61 8.14 21.13 -1.80
C ARG A 61 9.13 20.26 -2.57
N GLY A 62 9.28 18.99 -2.19
CA GLY A 62 10.17 18.03 -2.86
C GLY A 62 9.56 17.41 -4.12
N TYR A 63 8.25 17.52 -4.31
CA TYR A 63 7.61 17.12 -5.57
C TYR A 63 7.76 18.22 -6.63
N HIS A 64 8.06 17.81 -7.86
CA HIS A 64 8.10 18.72 -9.00
C HIS A 64 6.71 18.91 -9.61
N ASP A 65 6.53 20.01 -10.35
CA ASP A 65 5.32 20.31 -11.12
C ASP A 65 5.25 19.46 -12.41
N ASN A 66 5.14 18.15 -12.24
CA ASN A 66 4.90 17.22 -13.34
C ASN A 66 3.39 17.05 -13.58
N PRO A 67 2.94 16.76 -14.81
CA PRO A 67 1.53 16.50 -15.08
C PRO A 67 0.91 15.35 -14.28
N TYR A 68 1.72 14.37 -13.84
CA TYR A 68 1.25 13.18 -13.11
C TYR A 68 2.02 12.97 -11.80
N HIS A 69 3.33 12.69 -11.84
CA HIS A 69 4.16 12.46 -10.64
C HIS A 69 4.44 13.78 -9.89
N ASN A 70 3.41 14.34 -9.28
CA ASN A 70 3.41 15.56 -8.47
C ASN A 70 2.87 15.25 -7.06
N PHE A 71 2.85 16.25 -6.19
CA PHE A 71 2.43 16.07 -4.79
C PHE A 71 1.00 15.51 -4.67
N LEU A 72 0.09 15.88 -5.57
CA LEU A 72 -1.30 15.40 -5.50
C LEU A 72 -1.40 13.90 -5.78
N HIS A 73 -0.56 13.35 -6.67
CA HIS A 73 -0.44 11.89 -6.86
C HIS A 73 0.06 11.21 -5.58
N GLY A 74 1.08 11.77 -4.91
CA GLY A 74 1.54 11.26 -3.61
C GLY A 74 0.40 11.22 -2.57
N VAL A 75 -0.37 12.30 -2.46
CA VAL A 75 -1.51 12.42 -1.55
C VAL A 75 -2.62 11.43 -1.87
N ASP A 76 -2.95 11.24 -3.15
CA ASP A 76 -3.98 10.30 -3.61
C ASP A 76 -3.63 8.87 -3.19
N VAL A 77 -2.38 8.46 -3.43
CA VAL A 77 -1.86 7.14 -3.02
C VAL A 77 -1.89 6.99 -1.50
N THR A 78 -1.46 8.00 -0.73
CA THR A 78 -1.53 7.97 0.74
C THR A 78 -2.95 7.82 1.25
N TYR A 79 -3.89 8.58 0.69
CA TYR A 79 -5.29 8.52 1.12
C TYR A 79 -5.92 7.18 0.78
N PHE A 80 -5.72 6.68 -0.44
CA PHE A 80 -6.24 5.38 -0.84
C PHE A 80 -5.70 4.26 0.05
N LEU A 81 -4.40 4.29 0.37
CA LEU A 81 -3.79 3.34 1.29
C LEU A 81 -4.40 3.42 2.69
N PHE A 82 -4.56 4.63 3.23
CA PHE A 82 -5.24 4.84 4.51
C PHE A 82 -6.66 4.26 4.52
N HIS A 83 -7.47 4.59 3.51
CA HIS A 83 -8.83 4.09 3.41
C HIS A 83 -8.87 2.56 3.32
N PHE A 84 -8.00 1.97 2.51
CA PHE A 84 -7.89 0.51 2.40
C PHE A 84 -7.49 -0.15 3.74
N LEU A 85 -6.58 0.47 4.50
CA LEU A 85 -6.16 -0.02 5.81
C LEU A 85 -7.30 0.05 6.84
N GLU A 86 -8.06 1.16 6.92
CA GLU A 86 -9.22 1.28 7.82
C GLU A 86 -10.32 0.25 7.48
N GLU A 87 -10.63 0.06 6.19
CA GLU A 87 -11.63 -0.93 5.75
C GLU A 87 -11.17 -2.37 6.06
N ALA A 88 -9.88 -2.68 5.83
CA ALA A 88 -9.33 -3.99 6.13
C ALA A 88 -9.31 -4.28 7.64
N GLU A 89 -8.96 -3.30 8.47
CA GLU A 89 -9.00 -3.41 9.93
C GLU A 89 -10.44 -3.64 10.41
N GLY A 90 -11.40 -2.88 9.89
CA GLY A 90 -12.82 -3.06 10.21
C GLY A 90 -13.37 -4.44 9.84
N ALA A 91 -12.89 -5.03 8.74
CA ALA A 91 -13.34 -6.33 8.26
C ALA A 91 -12.63 -7.53 8.91
N HIS A 92 -11.36 -7.39 9.30
CA HIS A 92 -10.50 -8.53 9.66
C HIS A 92 -9.71 -8.35 10.98
N GLY A 93 -9.83 -7.20 11.64
CA GLY A 93 -9.06 -6.85 12.83
C GLY A 93 -7.66 -6.31 12.52
N THR A 94 -6.94 -5.86 13.55
CA THR A 94 -5.61 -5.25 13.44
C THR A 94 -4.58 -6.25 12.90
N CYS A 95 -4.29 -6.18 11.60
CA CYS A 95 -3.26 -7.00 10.95
C CYS A 95 -1.89 -6.32 10.90
N PHE A 96 -1.86 -5.01 11.13
CA PHE A 96 -0.66 -4.18 11.10
C PHE A 96 -0.41 -3.56 12.47
N ASP A 97 0.85 -3.47 12.85
CA ASP A 97 1.27 -2.70 14.01
C ASP A 97 1.41 -1.20 13.68
N SER A 98 1.52 -0.34 14.70
CA SER A 98 1.59 1.11 14.50
C SER A 98 2.85 1.55 13.72
N ARG A 99 3.94 0.79 13.79
CA ARG A 99 5.20 1.10 13.10
C ARG A 99 5.06 0.81 11.62
N GLU A 100 4.40 -0.30 11.27
CA GLU A 100 4.04 -0.66 9.90
C GLU A 100 3.12 0.38 9.28
N LEU A 101 2.06 0.79 10.00
CA LEU A 101 1.14 1.83 9.54
C LEU A 101 1.86 3.16 9.27
N ALA A 102 2.73 3.59 10.19
CA ALA A 102 3.54 4.79 10.01
C ALA A 102 4.47 4.68 8.79
N ALA A 103 5.21 3.57 8.67
CA ALA A 103 6.11 3.33 7.55
C ALA A 103 5.37 3.36 6.21
N LEU A 104 4.21 2.70 6.13
CA LEU A 104 3.40 2.61 4.93
C LEU A 104 2.85 3.97 4.49
N LEU A 105 2.29 4.77 5.41
CA LEU A 105 1.80 6.11 5.07
C LEU A 105 2.92 7.06 4.64
N ILE A 106 4.06 7.03 5.34
CA ILE A 106 5.23 7.85 4.99
C ILE A 106 5.77 7.44 3.62
N ALA A 107 5.93 6.15 3.38
CA ALA A 107 6.39 5.62 2.09
C ALA A 107 5.44 6.03 0.97
N ALA A 108 4.12 5.86 1.15
CA ALA A 108 3.12 6.26 0.17
C ALA A 108 3.20 7.75 -0.19
N LEU A 109 3.32 8.61 0.82
CA LEU A 109 3.35 10.07 0.63
C LEU A 109 4.60 10.54 -0.13
N ALA A 110 5.73 9.85 0.05
CA ALA A 110 7.01 10.26 -0.50
C ALA A 110 7.55 9.35 -1.62
N HIS A 111 6.81 8.34 -2.09
CA HIS A 111 7.35 7.32 -3.00
C HIS A 111 7.88 7.87 -4.34
N ASP A 112 7.35 9.03 -4.77
CA ASP A 112 7.70 9.70 -6.03
C ASP A 112 8.34 11.09 -5.81
N ILE A 113 8.80 11.38 -4.59
CA ILE A 113 9.45 12.67 -4.29
C ILE A 113 10.71 12.86 -5.16
N GLY A 114 10.88 14.06 -5.73
CA GLY A 114 12.00 14.35 -6.63
C GLY A 114 11.86 13.76 -8.05
N HIS A 115 10.74 13.12 -8.40
CA HIS A 115 10.57 12.50 -9.72
C HIS A 115 10.72 13.55 -10.87
N PRO A 116 11.55 13.31 -11.90
CA PRO A 116 11.85 14.28 -12.96
C PRO A 116 10.89 14.22 -14.16
N GLY A 117 9.67 13.68 -13.99
CA GLY A 117 8.74 13.41 -15.10
C GLY A 117 9.19 12.41 -16.18
N LYS A 118 10.31 11.68 -15.99
CA LYS A 118 10.84 10.66 -16.93
C LYS A 118 11.22 9.38 -16.20
N ASN A 119 10.85 8.23 -16.74
CA ASN A 119 10.99 6.91 -16.11
C ASN A 119 12.45 6.36 -16.06
N ASN A 120 12.64 5.27 -15.34
CA ASN A 120 13.93 4.58 -15.16
C ASN A 120 14.66 4.28 -16.50
N LEU A 121 13.95 3.81 -17.52
CA LEU A 121 14.55 3.49 -18.82
C LEU A 121 15.17 4.72 -19.49
N PHE A 122 14.53 5.88 -19.36
CA PHE A 122 15.09 7.14 -19.83
C PHE A 122 16.37 7.50 -19.08
N GLN A 123 16.37 7.41 -17.74
CA GLN A 123 17.53 7.75 -16.92
C GLN A 123 18.77 6.93 -17.31
N ILE A 124 18.56 5.62 -17.54
CA ILE A 124 19.61 4.68 -17.94
C ILE A 124 20.13 4.99 -19.35
N ASN A 125 19.23 5.13 -20.33
CA ASN A 125 19.63 5.32 -21.73
C ASN A 125 20.30 6.67 -21.96
N ALA A 126 19.80 7.72 -21.30
CA ALA A 126 20.35 9.07 -21.40
C ALA A 126 21.57 9.28 -20.49
N LYS A 127 21.94 8.29 -19.66
CA LYS A 127 23.05 8.37 -18.69
C LYS A 127 22.97 9.63 -17.84
N THR A 128 21.78 9.89 -17.29
CA THR A 128 21.52 11.07 -16.47
C THR A 128 22.29 11.02 -15.14
N PRO A 129 22.40 12.13 -14.40
CA PRO A 129 23.02 12.12 -13.08
C PRO A 129 22.40 11.09 -12.12
N PHE A 130 21.09 10.84 -12.21
CA PHE A 130 20.41 9.81 -11.44
C PHE A 130 21.00 8.41 -11.71
N PHE A 131 21.22 8.08 -12.99
CA PHE A 131 21.87 6.81 -13.37
C PHE A 131 23.30 6.74 -12.83
N THR A 132 24.06 7.84 -12.87
CA THR A 132 25.42 7.88 -12.30
C THR A 132 25.43 7.64 -10.79
N MET A 133 24.43 8.15 -10.05
CA MET A 133 24.34 7.99 -8.60
C MET A 133 23.85 6.60 -8.18
N TYR A 134 22.78 6.11 -8.79
CA TYR A 134 22.06 4.92 -8.32
C TYR A 134 22.25 3.67 -9.19
N GLY A 135 22.92 3.79 -10.33
CA GLY A 135 23.13 2.70 -11.29
C GLY A 135 21.89 2.43 -12.15
N SER A 136 21.64 1.16 -12.48
CA SER A 136 20.61 0.76 -13.46
C SER A 136 19.36 0.10 -12.87
N LYS A 137 19.30 -0.11 -11.56
CA LYS A 137 18.16 -0.76 -10.89
C LYS A 137 17.44 0.24 -10.02
N SER A 138 16.13 0.40 -10.25
CA SER A 138 15.21 1.23 -9.45
C SER A 138 15.78 2.62 -9.19
N VAL A 139 16.19 3.30 -10.27
CA VAL A 139 17.00 4.52 -10.22
C VAL A 139 16.23 5.65 -9.54
N LEU A 140 14.96 5.81 -9.89
CA LEU A 140 14.08 6.84 -9.35
C LEU A 140 13.58 6.48 -7.96
N GLU A 141 13.23 5.22 -7.72
CA GLU A 141 12.70 4.77 -6.43
C GLU A 141 13.79 4.85 -5.34
N ARG A 142 15.05 4.57 -5.68
CA ARG A 142 16.20 4.82 -4.80
C ARG A 142 16.38 6.30 -4.49
N HIS A 143 16.18 7.17 -5.49
CA HIS A 143 16.24 8.61 -5.27
C HIS A 143 15.15 9.06 -4.30
N SER A 144 13.90 8.69 -4.55
CA SER A 144 12.76 9.01 -3.67
C SER A 144 12.99 8.51 -2.25
N ALA A 145 13.49 7.27 -2.09
CA ALA A 145 13.79 6.69 -0.78
C ALA A 145 14.86 7.49 -0.02
N VAL A 146 15.96 7.85 -0.67
CA VAL A 146 17.02 8.67 -0.05
C VAL A 146 16.46 10.03 0.40
N VAL A 147 15.74 10.73 -0.48
CA VAL A 147 15.17 12.04 -0.14
C VAL A 147 14.16 11.92 1.01
N CYS A 148 13.28 10.91 0.99
CA CYS A 148 12.34 10.65 2.08
C CYS A 148 13.05 10.44 3.42
N LEU A 149 14.06 9.56 3.44
CA LEU A 149 14.81 9.22 4.65
C LEU A 149 15.63 10.40 5.19
N ASP A 150 16.15 11.26 4.31
CA ASP A 150 16.85 12.49 4.68
C ASP A 150 15.89 13.51 5.31
N LEU A 151 14.68 13.67 4.74
CA LEU A 151 13.66 14.54 5.32
C LEU A 151 13.19 14.01 6.69
N LEU A 152 12.95 12.71 6.84
CA LEU A 152 12.56 12.12 8.13
C LEU A 152 13.60 12.42 9.22
N HIS A 153 14.89 12.29 8.89
CA HIS A 153 15.97 12.59 9.81
C HIS A 153 16.06 14.10 10.10
N ALA A 154 15.98 14.96 9.07
CA ALA A 154 16.07 16.40 9.23
C ALA A 154 14.96 16.99 10.11
N TYR A 155 13.75 16.45 10.03
CA TYR A 155 12.60 16.91 10.81
C TYR A 155 12.41 16.12 12.13
N GLY A 156 13.19 15.05 12.37
CA GLY A 156 13.09 14.24 13.59
C GLY A 156 11.72 13.59 13.77
N VAL A 157 11.07 13.20 12.65
CA VAL A 157 9.69 12.70 12.69
C VAL A 157 9.60 11.42 13.49
N LEU A 158 10.44 10.44 13.17
CA LEU A 158 10.41 9.10 13.78
C LEU A 158 10.66 9.12 15.29
N ASP A 159 11.46 10.07 15.79
CA ASP A 159 11.76 10.23 17.21
C ASP A 159 10.55 10.70 18.03
N THR A 160 9.53 11.22 17.35
CA THR A 160 8.34 11.82 17.96
C THR A 160 7.04 11.09 17.65
N LEU A 161 7.07 10.07 16.78
CA LEU A 161 5.89 9.25 16.50
C LEU A 161 5.59 8.31 17.66
N ASP A 162 4.31 7.99 17.79
CA ASP A 162 3.78 7.10 18.80
C ASP A 162 3.46 5.73 18.20
N PHE A 163 3.77 4.68 18.95
CA PHE A 163 3.55 3.29 18.53
C PHE A 163 2.73 2.52 19.57
N PRO A 164 1.42 2.82 19.69
CA PRO A 164 0.56 2.22 20.72
C PRO A 164 0.34 0.72 20.53
N ILE A 165 0.44 0.22 19.30
CA ILE A 165 0.30 -1.20 18.97
C ILE A 165 1.65 -1.74 18.49
N GLY A 166 2.21 -2.70 19.22
CA GLY A 166 3.47 -3.37 18.89
C GLY A 166 4.60 -3.13 19.91
N PRO A 167 5.83 -3.59 19.61
CA PRO A 167 7.02 -3.39 20.43
C PRO A 167 7.31 -1.90 20.66
N THR A 168 7.45 -1.53 21.94
CA THR A 168 7.48 -0.13 22.40
C THR A 168 8.87 0.51 22.43
N ASP A 169 9.93 -0.26 22.15
CA ASP A 169 11.31 0.26 22.19
C ASP A 169 11.64 1.11 20.95
N THR A 170 11.49 2.42 21.10
CA THR A 170 11.66 3.42 20.05
C THR A 170 13.09 3.47 19.49
N ALA A 171 14.11 3.15 20.30
CA ALA A 171 15.52 3.26 19.90
C ALA A 171 15.94 2.13 18.95
N GLU A 172 15.44 0.91 19.15
CA GLU A 172 15.70 -0.23 18.26
C GLU A 172 14.78 -0.25 17.03
N ASN A 173 13.63 0.40 17.10
CA ASN A 173 12.64 0.41 16.02
C ASN A 173 13.01 1.34 14.85
N THR A 174 13.75 2.42 15.10
CA THR A 174 14.03 3.43 14.06
C THR A 174 14.76 2.85 12.83
N PRO A 175 15.83 2.04 12.97
CA PRO A 175 16.46 1.37 11.83
C PRO A 175 15.50 0.47 11.05
N TRP A 176 14.63 -0.26 11.76
CA TRP A 176 13.65 -1.16 11.14
C TRP A 176 12.58 -0.38 10.36
N ILE A 177 12.04 0.69 10.94
CA ILE A 177 11.05 1.56 10.26
C ILE A 177 11.66 2.17 8.99
N ARG A 178 12.91 2.65 9.07
CA ARG A 178 13.62 3.21 7.91
C ARG A 178 13.80 2.16 6.80
N ALA A 179 14.18 0.94 7.16
CA ALA A 179 14.31 -0.15 6.20
C ALA A 179 12.97 -0.52 5.56
N LEU A 180 11.88 -0.55 6.33
CA LEU A 180 10.54 -0.82 5.81
C LEU A 180 10.06 0.29 4.86
N ILE A 181 10.32 1.56 5.19
CA ILE A 181 10.02 2.70 4.31
C ILE A 181 10.80 2.58 2.99
N GLU A 182 12.12 2.33 3.07
CA GLU A 182 12.97 2.16 1.89
C GLU A 182 12.49 1.00 1.02
N GLU A 183 12.25 -0.17 1.62
CA GLU A 183 11.75 -1.35 0.89
C GLU A 183 10.39 -1.09 0.25
N SER A 184 9.48 -0.40 0.95
CA SER A 184 8.15 -0.06 0.43
C SER A 184 8.25 0.84 -0.79
N ILE A 185 9.11 1.87 -0.75
CA ILE A 185 9.33 2.77 -1.90
C ILE A 185 10.00 2.02 -3.05
N LEU A 186 11.03 1.21 -2.79
CA LEU A 186 11.71 0.44 -3.85
C LEU A 186 10.77 -0.54 -4.57
N ASN A 187 9.81 -1.13 -3.86
CA ASN A 187 8.82 -2.04 -4.44
C ASN A 187 7.76 -1.33 -5.31
N THR A 188 7.77 0.01 -5.40
CA THR A 188 6.93 0.75 -6.38
C THR A 188 7.50 0.71 -7.80
N ASP A 189 8.75 0.27 -7.98
CA ASP A 189 9.30 0.03 -9.32
C ASP A 189 8.51 -1.10 -9.99
N MET A 190 7.84 -0.76 -11.08
CA MET A 190 6.99 -1.69 -11.83
C MET A 190 7.74 -2.92 -12.38
N CYS A 191 9.08 -2.93 -12.38
CA CYS A 191 9.83 -4.15 -12.71
C CYS A 191 9.63 -5.29 -11.68
N PHE A 192 9.23 -4.97 -10.43
CA PHE A 192 8.93 -5.96 -9.40
C PHE A 192 7.48 -6.42 -9.38
N HIS A 193 6.59 -5.76 -10.13
CA HIS A 193 5.14 -5.98 -10.08
C HIS A 193 4.74 -7.46 -10.16
N TYR A 194 5.24 -8.20 -11.16
CA TYR A 194 4.88 -9.61 -11.35
C TYR A 194 5.43 -10.51 -10.23
N THR A 195 6.64 -10.22 -9.74
CA THR A 195 7.22 -10.97 -8.62
C THR A 195 6.43 -10.75 -7.34
N LEU A 196 5.94 -9.53 -7.08
CA LEU A 196 5.08 -9.24 -5.94
C LEU A 196 3.71 -9.92 -6.08
N LEU A 197 3.12 -9.90 -7.28
CA LEU A 197 1.85 -10.57 -7.56
C LEU A 197 1.94 -12.09 -7.30
N GLU A 198 3.02 -12.74 -7.76
CA GLU A 198 3.26 -14.17 -7.49
C GLU A 198 3.32 -14.47 -5.99
N LYS A 199 3.98 -13.61 -5.20
CA LYS A 199 4.02 -13.75 -3.73
C LYS A 199 2.63 -13.61 -3.12
N ILE A 200 1.81 -12.65 -3.56
CA ILE A 200 0.44 -12.46 -3.08
C ILE A 200 -0.40 -13.71 -3.37
N VAL A 201 -0.39 -14.20 -4.61
CA VAL A 201 -1.14 -15.41 -4.99
C VAL A 201 -0.72 -16.60 -4.13
N ALA A 202 0.58 -16.80 -3.91
CA ALA A 202 1.07 -17.88 -3.06
C ALA A 202 0.63 -17.75 -1.58
N MET A 203 0.54 -16.53 -1.05
CA MET A 203 0.02 -16.30 0.31
C MET A 203 -1.48 -16.59 0.40
N THR A 204 -2.24 -16.18 -0.61
CA THR A 204 -3.68 -16.43 -0.71
C THR A 204 -4.00 -17.92 -0.84
N ASP A 205 -3.27 -18.65 -1.69
CA ASP A 205 -3.44 -20.09 -1.86
C ASP A 205 -3.15 -20.86 -0.55
N LYS A 206 -2.11 -20.44 0.20
CA LYS A 206 -1.82 -21.01 1.53
C LYS A 206 -2.93 -20.76 2.55
N LYS A 207 -3.52 -19.56 2.54
CA LYS A 207 -4.61 -19.22 3.46
C LYS A 207 -5.87 -20.03 3.17
N PHE A 208 -6.28 -20.11 1.89
CA PHE A 208 -7.41 -20.94 1.50
C PHE A 208 -7.17 -22.43 1.75
N ALA A 209 -5.94 -22.94 1.60
CA ALA A 209 -5.60 -24.31 1.97
C ALA A 209 -5.69 -24.57 3.49
N ALA A 210 -5.36 -23.58 4.32
CA ALA A 210 -5.48 -23.69 5.78
C ALA A 210 -6.94 -23.66 6.26
N ASP A 211 -7.82 -22.93 5.56
CA ASP A 211 -9.26 -22.87 5.86
C ASP A 211 -10.02 -24.13 5.40
N ASP A 212 -9.44 -24.93 4.49
CA ASP A 212 -9.98 -26.19 3.97
C ASP A 212 -9.53 -27.45 4.76
N GLU A 213 -8.71 -27.31 5.82
CA GLU A 213 -8.33 -28.44 6.68
C GLU A 213 -9.55 -28.96 7.48
N PRO A 214 -9.88 -30.27 7.43
CA PRO A 214 -11.05 -30.80 8.11
C PRO A 214 -10.92 -30.63 9.62
N ILE A 215 -11.92 -30.02 10.24
CA ILE A 215 -12.07 -29.93 11.70
C ILE A 215 -11.93 -31.34 12.28
N SER A 216 -10.87 -31.56 13.06
CA SER A 216 -10.63 -32.80 13.80
C SER A 216 -11.85 -33.12 14.71
N PRO A 217 -12.36 -34.36 14.77
CA PRO A 217 -13.56 -34.69 15.54
C PRO A 217 -13.41 -34.58 17.07
N THR A 218 -12.29 -34.11 17.62
CA THR A 218 -11.98 -34.30 19.06
C THR A 218 -12.50 -33.19 19.99
N SER A 219 -13.37 -32.28 19.55
CA SER A 219 -13.90 -31.19 20.40
C SER A 219 -15.43 -31.18 20.58
N LEU A 220 -16.13 -32.29 20.28
CA LEU A 220 -17.49 -32.50 20.79
C LEU A 220 -17.41 -32.92 22.26
N GLY A 221 -17.26 -31.92 23.13
CA GLY A 221 -17.52 -32.06 24.55
C GLY A 221 -18.94 -32.60 24.75
N THR A 222 -19.04 -33.67 25.52
CA THR A 222 -20.27 -34.29 26.00
C THR A 222 -21.23 -33.24 26.55
N ILE A 223 -22.25 -32.86 25.77
CA ILE A 223 -23.41 -32.14 26.29
C ILE A 223 -24.30 -33.19 26.95
N GLN A 224 -24.23 -33.23 28.27
CA GLN A 224 -25.10 -34.02 29.14
C GLN A 224 -26.53 -33.46 28.99
N TYR A 225 -27.45 -34.27 28.48
CA TYR A 225 -28.88 -33.94 28.42
C TYR A 225 -29.42 -33.84 29.86
N ALA A 226 -29.74 -32.63 30.30
CA ALA A 226 -30.59 -32.42 31.46
C ALA A 226 -32.03 -32.77 31.06
N GLN A 227 -32.60 -33.79 31.68
CA GLN A 227 -34.02 -34.12 31.57
C GLN A 227 -34.82 -32.99 32.23
N THR A 228 -35.53 -32.21 31.43
CA THR A 228 -36.67 -31.43 31.91
C THR A 228 -37.93 -32.15 31.49
N HIS A 229 -38.66 -32.64 32.50
CA HIS A 229 -40.04 -33.07 32.37
C HIS A 229 -40.87 -31.93 31.78
N ASP A 230 -41.65 -32.20 30.75
CA ASP A 230 -42.92 -31.52 30.57
C ASP A 230 -43.97 -32.43 29.94
N ASN A 231 -45.10 -32.43 30.61
CA ASN A 231 -46.29 -33.19 30.38
C ASN A 231 -47.26 -32.25 29.67
N THR A 232 -47.74 -32.56 28.46
CA THR A 232 -49.14 -32.42 28.01
C THR A 232 -49.31 -32.44 26.48
N THR A 233 -50.50 -32.91 26.14
CA THR A 233 -51.06 -33.43 24.90
C THR A 233 -51.51 -32.37 23.88
N VAL A 234 -51.97 -32.88 22.71
CA VAL A 234 -52.75 -32.22 21.62
C VAL A 234 -51.86 -31.55 20.56
N GLY A 235 -52.03 -31.68 19.25
CA GLY A 235 -52.99 -32.34 18.37
C GLY A 235 -52.61 -32.00 16.91
N SER A 236 -53.02 -32.85 15.97
CA SER A 236 -52.69 -32.82 14.53
C SER A 236 -53.16 -31.58 13.76
N SER A 237 -52.41 -31.13 12.74
CA SER A 237 -52.95 -30.88 11.38
C SER A 237 -51.85 -30.49 10.38
N ALA A 238 -52.12 -30.84 9.12
CA ALA A 238 -51.25 -30.73 7.95
C ALA A 238 -51.21 -29.32 7.35
N GLY A 239 -50.11 -29.01 6.65
CA GLY A 239 -49.99 -27.84 5.78
C GLY A 239 -48.79 -27.94 4.85
N ALA A 240 -49.05 -28.17 3.57
CA ALA A 240 -48.08 -28.08 2.48
C ALA A 240 -47.72 -26.62 2.18
N ASN A 241 -46.46 -26.30 1.81
CA ASN A 241 -46.12 -25.86 0.45
C ASN A 241 -44.65 -25.42 0.26
N ALA A 242 -44.20 -25.63 -0.99
CA ALA A 242 -43.29 -24.81 -1.78
C ALA A 242 -41.82 -24.67 -1.36
N GLY A 243 -40.96 -25.36 -2.13
CA GLY A 243 -39.53 -25.13 -2.17
C GLY A 243 -39.13 -23.85 -2.91
N THR A 244 -37.97 -23.32 -2.54
CA THR A 244 -37.20 -22.38 -3.37
C THR A 244 -35.75 -22.83 -3.36
N ARG A 245 -35.25 -23.22 -4.54
CA ARG A 245 -33.89 -23.69 -4.79
C ARG A 245 -33.05 -22.48 -5.17
N VAL A 246 -32.12 -22.06 -4.32
CA VAL A 246 -31.15 -20.99 -4.66
C VAL A 246 -30.11 -21.59 -5.62
N ARG A 247 -30.01 -20.99 -6.82
CA ARG A 247 -29.08 -21.36 -7.88
C ARG A 247 -27.65 -21.00 -7.48
N GLY A 248 -26.73 -21.96 -7.62
CA GLY A 248 -25.30 -21.76 -7.44
C GLY A 248 -24.69 -20.84 -8.51
N VAL A 249 -23.67 -20.09 -8.09
CA VAL A 249 -22.86 -19.21 -8.93
C VAL A 249 -21.93 -20.07 -9.83
N PRO A 250 -21.75 -19.76 -11.13
CA PRO A 250 -20.91 -20.57 -12.01
C PRO A 250 -19.41 -20.35 -11.74
N ARG A 251 -18.66 -21.46 -11.73
CA ARG A 251 -17.20 -21.52 -11.62
C ARG A 251 -16.56 -20.91 -12.87
N ILE A 252 -15.78 -19.84 -12.72
CA ILE A 252 -14.98 -19.24 -13.81
C ILE A 252 -13.81 -20.17 -14.13
N THR A 253 -13.73 -20.68 -15.36
CA THR A 253 -12.63 -21.48 -15.86
C THR A 253 -11.48 -20.59 -16.33
N ARG A 254 -10.25 -20.89 -15.87
CA ARG A 254 -9.01 -20.19 -16.28
C ARG A 254 -8.74 -20.42 -17.79
N PRO A 255 -8.33 -19.41 -18.57
CA PRO A 255 -7.80 -19.64 -19.90
C PRO A 255 -6.37 -20.20 -19.84
N ARG A 256 -6.07 -21.14 -20.74
CA ARG A 256 -4.73 -21.74 -20.93
C ARG A 256 -3.75 -20.68 -21.40
N ALA A 257 -2.59 -20.60 -20.76
CA ALA A 257 -1.45 -19.81 -21.21
C ALA A 257 -0.96 -20.33 -22.58
N SER A 258 -1.07 -19.49 -23.61
CA SER A 258 -0.39 -19.69 -24.89
C SER A 258 1.07 -19.27 -24.76
N THR A 259 1.98 -20.22 -24.92
CA THR A 259 3.40 -19.99 -25.13
C THR A 259 3.61 -19.18 -26.41
N CYS A 260 4.10 -17.94 -26.31
CA CYS A 260 4.60 -17.20 -27.46
C CYS A 260 6.13 -17.20 -27.46
N CYS A 261 6.67 -17.89 -28.47
CA CYS A 261 8.02 -17.90 -29.03
C CYS A 261 8.78 -16.57 -28.89
N GLY A 262 10.12 -16.52 -28.89
CA GLY A 262 11.10 -17.50 -29.31
C GLY A 262 12.39 -16.74 -29.65
N ARG A 263 13.54 -17.30 -29.26
CA ARG A 263 14.85 -16.79 -29.63
C ARG A 263 14.98 -16.82 -31.16
N ARG A 264 15.23 -15.68 -31.78
CA ARG A 264 15.83 -15.61 -33.12
C ARG A 264 17.23 -15.05 -33.01
N ALA A 265 18.20 -15.88 -33.34
CA ALA A 265 19.54 -15.46 -33.70
C ALA A 265 19.47 -14.64 -34.99
N MET A 266 20.19 -13.52 -35.05
CA MET A 266 20.41 -12.73 -36.26
C MET A 266 21.85 -12.96 -36.78
N PRO A 267 22.04 -13.00 -38.11
CA PRO A 267 23.28 -13.42 -38.74
C PRO A 267 24.35 -12.32 -38.76
N GLN A 268 25.62 -12.76 -38.79
CA GLN A 268 26.79 -11.93 -39.01
C GLN A 268 26.71 -11.23 -40.38
N ALA A 269 26.80 -9.90 -40.39
CA ALA A 269 26.99 -9.11 -41.61
C ALA A 269 28.44 -8.59 -41.65
N THR A 270 29.11 -8.91 -42.76
CA THR A 270 30.50 -8.64 -43.07
C THR A 270 30.75 -7.17 -43.40
N ALA A 271 31.99 -6.75 -43.12
CA ALA A 271 32.51 -5.40 -43.30
C ALA A 271 32.45 -4.91 -44.75
N ARG A 272 32.07 -3.63 -44.94
CA ARG A 272 32.44 -2.82 -46.10
C ARG A 272 32.93 -1.45 -45.64
N ALA A 273 34.21 -1.20 -45.88
CA ALA A 273 34.86 0.08 -45.71
C ALA A 273 34.42 1.07 -46.80
N ALA A 274 34.26 2.35 -46.44
CA ALA A 274 34.08 3.47 -47.36
C ALA A 274 35.02 4.63 -46.96
N PRO A 275 35.43 5.49 -47.91
CA PRO A 275 36.76 6.10 -47.91
C PRO A 275 36.84 7.45 -47.17
N ARG A 276 38.05 7.73 -46.66
CA ARG A 276 38.46 9.00 -46.06
C ARG A 276 38.35 10.15 -47.07
N ARG A 277 37.56 11.18 -46.74
CA ARG A 277 37.65 12.50 -47.38
C ARG A 277 38.81 13.28 -46.76
N ARG A 278 39.73 13.77 -47.60
CA ARG A 278 40.66 14.85 -47.26
C ARG A 278 39.90 16.17 -47.34
N ALA A 279 40.08 17.04 -46.35
CA ALA A 279 39.73 18.46 -46.43
C ALA A 279 40.90 19.23 -47.11
N PRO A 280 40.61 20.37 -47.76
CA PRO A 280 41.63 21.27 -48.30
C PRO A 280 42.42 21.98 -47.19
#